data_AF-A0A528N3G1-F1
#
_entry.id   AF-A0A528N3G1-F1
#
_cell.length_a   1.000
_cell.length_b   1.000
_cell.length_c   1.000
_cell.angle_alpha   90.00
_cell.angle_beta   90.00
_cell.angle_gamma   90.00
#
_symmetry.space_group_name_H-M   'P 1'
#
loop_
_entity.id
_entity.type
_entity.pdbx_description
1 polymer ?
#
loop_
_entity_poly.entity_id
_entity_poly.type
_entity_poly.pdbx_seq_one_letter_code
_entity_poly.pdbx_strand_id
1 'polypeptide(L)' 'MAGDAPLWTPTKDQIDAAPMTAFMQAAAAATGKVFSCYADLHRWSIDDREAFWNLVWDFCGIVGDKG' A
#
# COMPACT_ATOMS: atom_id res chain seq x y z
N MET A 1 31.13 9.27 13.82
CA MET A 1 30.36 8.49 12.83
C MET A 1 28.97 8.31 13.42
N ALA A 2 27.98 9.09 12.97
CA ALA A 2 26.59 8.82 13.34
C ALA A 2 26.24 7.45 12.72
N GLY A 3 25.82 6.51 13.57
CA GLY A 3 25.54 5.14 13.15
C GLY A 3 24.36 5.08 12.17
N ASP A 4 24.38 4.08 11.30
CA ASP A 4 23.39 3.80 10.23
C ASP A 4 22.00 3.39 10.78
N ALA A 5 21.72 3.71 12.04
CA ALA A 5 20.48 3.34 12.71
C ALA A 5 19.40 4.39 12.42
N PRO A 6 18.17 3.96 12.12
CA PRO A 6 17.08 4.88 11.85
C PRO A 6 16.78 5.73 13.09
N LEU A 7 16.54 7.03 12.87
CA LEU A 7 16.17 7.96 13.95
C LEU A 7 14.83 7.59 14.61
N TRP A 8 13.98 6.85 13.90
CA TRP A 8 12.66 6.45 14.35
C TRP A 8 12.20 5.19 13.61
N THR A 9 11.39 4.38 14.26
CA THR A 9 10.71 3.22 13.66
C THR A 9 9.32 3.07 14.29
N PRO A 10 8.25 2.85 13.51
CA PRO A 10 6.92 2.69 14.06
C PRO A 10 6.79 1.42 14.89
N THR A 11 5.87 1.43 15.85
CA THR A 11 5.48 0.20 16.56
C THR A 11 4.61 -0.69 15.67
N LYS A 12 4.48 -1.97 16.04
CA LYS A 12 3.61 -2.91 15.32
C LYS A 12 2.16 -2.42 15.23
N ASP A 13 1.62 -1.89 16.33
CA ASP A 13 0.26 -1.36 16.38
C ASP A 13 0.07 -0.16 15.43
N GLN A 14 1.08 0.72 15.33
CA GLN A 14 1.06 1.83 14.38
C GLN A 14 1.06 1.35 12.93
N ILE A 15 1.83 0.30 12.63
CA ILE A 15 1.83 -0.32 11.30
C ILE A 15 0.47 -0.94 11.02
N ASP A 16 -0.09 -1.71 11.96
CA ASP A 16 -1.35 -2.42 11.77
C ASP A 16 -2.55 -1.46 11.60
N ALA A 17 -2.53 -0.34 12.32
CA ALA A 17 -3.56 0.69 12.22
C ALA A 17 -3.36 1.64 11.01
N ALA A 18 -2.25 1.55 10.27
CA ALA A 18 -2.00 2.44 9.15
C ALA A 18 -2.96 2.16 7.98
N PRO A 19 -3.54 3.19 7.34
CA PRO A 19 -4.34 3.03 6.12
C PRO A 19 -3.60 2.29 5.00
N MET A 20 -2.28 2.45 4.95
CA MET A 20 -1.42 1.73 4.00
C MET A 20 -1.48 0.21 4.19
N THR A 21 -1.55 -0.27 5.43
CA THR A 21 -1.68 -1.70 5.72
C THR A 21 -3.06 -2.21 5.28
N ALA A 22 -4.12 -1.47 5.56
CA ALA A 22 -5.47 -1.81 5.07
C ALA A 22 -5.54 -1.83 3.53
N PHE A 23 -4.93 -0.85 2.87
CA PHE A 23 -4.85 -0.79 1.41
C PHE A 23 -4.05 -1.95 0.82
N MET A 24 -2.93 -2.35 1.45
CA MET A 24 -2.14 -3.50 1.04
C MET A 24 -2.95 -4.81 1.10
N GLN A 25 -3.82 -4.97 2.11
CA GLN A 25 -4.74 -6.11 2.19
C GLN A 25 -5.82 -6.06 1.10
N ALA A 26 -6.38 -4.88 0.82
CA ALA A 26 -7.32 -4.70 -0.27
C ALA A 26 -6.68 -5.03 -1.64
N ALA A 27 -5.43 -4.62 -1.85
CA ALA A 27 -4.67 -4.94 -3.05
C ALA A 27 -4.41 -6.44 -3.19
N ALA A 28 -4.06 -7.11 -2.08
CA ALA A 28 -3.88 -8.57 -2.07
C ALA A 28 -5.18 -9.28 -2.48
N ALA A 29 -6.31 -8.86 -1.90
CA ALA A 29 -7.62 -9.43 -2.23
C ALA A 29 -8.03 -9.17 -3.69
N ALA A 30 -7.80 -7.96 -4.21
CA ALA A 30 -8.18 -7.59 -5.57
C ALA A 30 -7.34 -8.28 -6.66
N THR A 31 -6.07 -8.58 -6.37
CA THR A 31 -5.12 -9.10 -7.36
C THR A 31 -4.81 -10.58 -7.19
N GLY A 32 -5.16 -11.19 -6.05
CA GLY A 32 -4.73 -12.53 -5.67
C GLY A 32 -3.23 -12.65 -5.38
N LYS A 33 -2.50 -11.53 -5.31
CA LYS A 33 -1.06 -11.49 -5.03
C LYS A 33 -0.80 -11.40 -3.52
N VAL A 34 0.39 -11.84 -3.12
CA VAL A 34 0.88 -11.68 -1.74
C VAL A 34 1.82 -10.49 -1.69
N PHE A 35 1.52 -9.54 -0.81
CA PHE A 35 2.38 -8.40 -0.51
C PHE A 35 2.95 -8.58 0.90
N SER A 36 4.24 -8.94 0.99
CA SER A 36 4.90 -9.23 2.28
C SER A 36 5.46 -7.97 2.92
N CYS A 37 5.71 -6.94 2.11
CA CYS A 37 6.21 -5.65 2.55
C CYS A 37 5.73 -4.52 1.64
N TYR A 38 5.91 -3.28 2.09
CA TYR A 38 5.60 -2.09 1.29
C TYR A 38 6.33 -2.07 -0.07
N ALA A 39 7.55 -2.60 -0.14
CA ALA A 39 8.31 -2.63 -1.39
C ALA A 39 7.63 -3.50 -2.47
N ASP A 40 6.97 -4.59 -2.07
CA ASP A 40 6.22 -5.44 -3.00
C ASP A 40 5.00 -4.70 -3.56
N LEU A 41 4.26 -4.02 -2.67
CA LEU A 41 3.11 -3.21 -3.04
C LEU A 41 3.52 -2.07 -4.00
N HIS A 42 4.61 -1.38 -3.68
CA HIS A 42 5.16 -0.31 -4.52
C HIS A 42 5.63 -0.82 -5.89
N ARG A 43 6.24 -2.00 -5.96
CA ARG A 43 6.60 -2.58 -7.25
C ARG A 43 5.36 -2.85 -8.10
N TRP A 44 4.33 -3.46 -7.51
CA TRP A 44 3.08 -3.70 -8.22
C TRP A 44 2.39 -2.41 -8.68
N SER A 45 2.39 -1.35 -7.87
CA SER A 45 1.75 -0.08 -8.26
C SER A 45 2.39 0.57 -9.49
N ILE A 46 3.64 0.24 -9.78
CA ILE A 46 4.36 0.69 -10.97
C ILE A 46 4.15 -0.28 -12.13
N ASP A 47 4.23 -1.59 -11.88
CA ASP A 47 4.11 -2.62 -12.91
C ASP A 47 2.69 -2.67 -13.51
N ASP A 48 1.66 -2.38 -12.71
CA ASP A 48 0.25 -2.44 -13.10
C ASP A 48 -0.50 -1.19 -12.61
N ARG A 49 -0.20 -0.06 -13.26
CA ARG A 49 -0.73 1.26 -12.89
C ARG A 49 -2.25 1.33 -13.01
N GLU A 50 -2.83 0.66 -14.01
CA GLU A 50 -4.27 0.68 -14.25
C GLU A 50 -5.02 0.00 -13.09
N ALA A 51 -4.63 -1.22 -12.71
CA ALA A 51 -5.23 -1.90 -11.58
C ALA A 51 -5.01 -1.13 -10.27
N PHE A 52 -3.81 -0.56 -10.09
CA PHE A 52 -3.50 0.26 -8.92
C PHE A 52 -4.41 1.48 -8.79
N TRP A 53 -4.51 2.32 -9.82
CA TRP A 53 -5.32 3.54 -9.74
C TRP A 53 -6.82 3.24 -9.66
N ASN A 54 -7.28 2.17 -10.33
CA ASN A 54 -8.65 1.70 -10.18
C ASN A 54 -8.97 1.33 -8.73
N LEU A 55 -8.07 0.62 -8.06
CA LEU A 55 -8.24 0.23 -6.66
C LEU A 55 -8.13 1.41 -5.70
N VAL A 56 -7.20 2.34 -5.93
CA VAL A 56 -7.10 3.58 -5.12
C VAL A 56 -8.40 4.36 -5.17
N TRP A 57 -9.00 4.49 -6.37
CA TRP A 57 -10.27 5.17 -6.55
C TRP A 57 -11.39 4.54 -5.71
N ASP A 58 -11.52 3.21 -5.78
CA ASP A 58 -12.55 2.47 -5.05
C ASP A 58 -12.31 2.50 -3.54
N PHE A 59 -11.06 2.29 -3.11
CA PHE A 59 -10.67 2.27 -1.69
C PHE A 59 -10.88 3.62 -1.01
N CYS A 60 -10.57 4.71 -1.70
CA CYS A 60 -10.78 6.07 -1.19
C CYS A 60 -12.23 6.55 -1.33
N GLY A 61 -13.10 5.80 -2.02
CA GLY A 61 -14.49 6.17 -2.25
C GLY A 61 -14.65 7.44 -3.10
N ILE A 62 -13.78 7.62 -4.10
CA ILE A 62 -13.83 8.80 -4.97
C ILE A 62 -15.15 8.79 -5.77
N VAL A 63 -15.87 9.92 -5.74
CA VAL A 63 -17.14 10.08 -6.46
C VAL A 63 -16.88 10.77 -7.80
N GLY A 64 -17.17 10.06 -8.90
CA GLY A 64 -17.00 10.52 -10.27
C GLY A 64 -16.87 9.33 -11.23
N ASP A 65 -16.61 9.63 -12.51
CA ASP A 65 -16.41 8.61 -13.53
C ASP A 65 -14.91 8.31 -13.71
N LYS A 66 -14.56 7.02 -13.73
CA LYS A 66 -13.21 6.56 -14.08
C LYS A 66 -12.98 6.82 -15.58
N GLY A 67 -11.88 7.49 -15.89
CA GLY A 67 -11.48 7.87 -17.26
C GLY A 67 -10.62 6.83 -17.96
#